data_AF-N1MJN5-F1
#
_entry.id   AF-N1MJN5-F1
#
_cell.length_a   1.000
_cell.length_b   1.000
_cell.length_c   1.000
_cell.angle_alpha   90.00
_cell.angle_beta   90.00
_cell.angle_gamma   90.00
#
_symmetry.space_group_name_H-M   'P 1'
#
loop_
_entity.id
_entity.type
_entity.pdbx_description
1 polymer ?
#
loop_
_entity_poly.entity_id
_entity_poly.type
_entity_poly.pdbx_seq_one_letter_code
_entity_poly.pdbx_strand_id
1 'polypeptide(L)' 'MQTITNPAAADHAAYFAAVACAERRALHSYFDQHVIQDGELGYLAIDEGDYGALTPGMIDRIVYTAQGGVLDEY' A
#
# COMPACT_ATOMS: atom_id res chain seq x y z
N MET A 1 -10.88 23.54 19.98
CA MET A 1 -11.41 22.17 19.87
C MET A 1 -10.20 21.25 19.86
N GLN A 2 -9.93 20.53 20.97
CA GLN A 2 -8.82 19.59 21.04
C GLN A 2 -9.33 18.26 20.47
N THR A 3 -9.02 17.96 19.21
CA THR A 3 -9.37 16.66 18.63
C THR A 3 -8.45 15.63 19.28
N ILE A 4 -8.99 14.85 20.22
CA ILE A 4 -8.27 13.75 20.87
C ILE A 4 -8.18 12.63 19.82
N THR A 5 -7.18 12.69 18.95
CA THR A 5 -6.91 11.61 18.00
C THR A 5 -6.33 10.42 18.76
N ASN A 6 -7.13 9.35 18.88
CA ASN A 6 -6.65 8.06 19.37
C ASN A 6 -5.55 7.56 18.42
N PRO A 7 -4.29 7.39 18.86
CA PRO A 7 -3.17 7.06 17.98
C PRO A 7 -3.39 5.74 17.23
N ALA A 8 -3.99 4.74 17.86
CA ALA A 8 -4.34 3.48 17.20
C ALA A 8 -5.39 3.65 16.09
N ALA A 9 -6.35 4.56 16.27
CA ALA A 9 -7.35 4.85 15.24
C ALA A 9 -6.74 5.62 14.06
N ALA A 10 -5.80 6.52 14.33
CA ALA A 10 -5.07 7.25 13.29
C ALA A 10 -4.15 6.31 12.47
N ASP A 11 -3.49 5.36 13.15
CA ASP A 11 -2.64 4.34 12.52
C ASP A 11 -3.46 3.41 11.60
N HIS A 12 -4.59 2.88 12.09
CA HIS A 12 -5.52 2.11 11.26
C HIS A 12 -6.04 2.91 10.07
N ALA A 13 -6.38 4.19 10.25
CA ALA A 13 -6.84 5.03 9.15
C ALA A 13 -5.74 5.24 8.09
N ALA A 14 -4.48 5.42 8.50
CA ALA A 14 -3.35 5.53 7.60
C ALA A 14 -3.11 4.22 6.82
N TYR A 15 -3.19 3.07 7.50
CA TYR A 15 -3.11 1.77 6.86
C TYR A 15 -4.22 1.58 5.80
N PHE A 16 -5.48 1.80 6.16
CA PHE A 16 -6.59 1.64 5.22
C PHE A 16 -6.54 2.62 4.05
N ALA A 17 -6.04 3.84 4.27
CA ALA A 17 -5.80 4.80 3.19
C ALA A 17 -4.74 4.29 2.20
N ALA A 18 -3.65 3.68 2.69
CA ALA A 18 -2.63 3.07 1.84
C ALA A 18 -3.17 1.84 1.08
N VAL A 19 -3.94 0.97 1.73
CA VAL A 19 -4.61 -0.18 1.10
C VAL A 19 -5.55 0.28 -0.01
N ALA A 20 -6.43 1.25 0.26
CA ALA A 20 -7.34 1.79 -0.76
C ALA A 20 -6.58 2.44 -1.93
N CYS A 21 -5.38 2.97 -1.69
CA CYS A 21 -4.52 3.47 -2.74
C CYS A 21 -3.91 2.35 -3.59
N ALA A 22 -3.38 1.30 -2.95
CA ALA A 22 -2.85 0.13 -3.62
C ALA A 22 -3.91 -0.56 -4.50
N GLU A 23 -5.09 -0.83 -3.94
CA GLU A 23 -6.23 -1.42 -4.67
C GLU A 23 -6.60 -0.61 -5.91
N ARG A 24 -6.77 0.71 -5.77
CA ARG A 24 -7.12 1.58 -6.89
C ARG A 24 -6.04 1.62 -7.97
N ARG A 25 -4.75 1.53 -7.59
CA ARG A 25 -3.65 1.43 -8.56
C ARG A 25 -3.63 0.07 -9.26
N ALA A 26 -3.91 -1.01 -8.53
CA ALA A 26 -3.89 -2.38 -9.03
C ALA A 26 -4.93 -2.65 -10.12
N LEU A 27 -6.09 -1.96 -10.05
CA LEU A 27 -7.12 -2.00 -11.10
C LEU A 27 -6.64 -1.50 -12.48
N HIS A 28 -5.53 -0.75 -12.51
CA HIS A 28 -5.01 -0.12 -13.72
C HIS A 28 -3.57 -0.55 -14.03
N SER A 29 -3.04 -1.54 -13.30
CA SER A 29 -1.68 -2.06 -13.49
C SER A 29 -1.70 -3.57 -13.64
N TYR A 30 -0.83 -4.09 -14.50
CA TYR A 30 -0.54 -5.52 -14.57
C TYR A 30 0.35 -5.99 -13.41
N PHE A 31 0.95 -5.04 -12.69
CA PHE A 31 1.86 -5.30 -11.58
C PHE A 31 1.13 -5.23 -10.24
N ASP A 32 1.56 -6.07 -9.31
CA ASP A 32 1.07 -6.05 -7.94
C ASP A 32 1.41 -4.71 -7.28
N GLN A 33 0.51 -4.25 -6.43
CA GLN A 33 0.72 -3.06 -5.61
C GLN A 33 0.92 -3.48 -4.17
N HIS A 34 2.03 -3.09 -3.57
CA HIS A 34 2.35 -3.45 -2.20
C HIS A 34 2.18 -2.27 -1.28
N VAL A 35 1.58 -2.51 -0.10
CA VAL A 35 1.67 -1.57 1.01
C VAL A 35 2.84 -1.99 1.87
N ILE A 36 3.79 -1.08 2.06
CA ILE A 36 4.90 -1.25 3.00
C ILE A 36 4.65 -0.42 4.25
N GLN A 37 5.03 -0.97 5.40
CA GLN A 37 5.10 -0.22 6.65
C GLN A 37 6.54 0.27 6.86
N ASP A 38 6.69 1.58 6.92
CA ASP A 38 7.93 2.26 7.25
C ASP A 38 7.83 2.90 8.64
N GLY A 39 8.89 2.80 9.43
CA GLY A 39 8.90 3.29 10.81
C GLY A 39 8.88 4.81 10.92
N GLU A 40 9.28 5.53 9.88
CA GLU A 40 9.30 7.00 9.85
C GLU A 40 8.22 7.58 8.94
N LEU A 41 7.97 6.95 7.78
CA LEU A 41 7.04 7.45 6.77
C LEU A 41 5.61 6.88 6.91
N GLY A 42 5.39 5.90 7.78
CA GLY A 42 4.10 5.24 7.95
C GLY A 42 3.81 4.23 6.82
N TYR A 43 2.59 4.22 6.29
CA TYR A 43 2.19 3.25 5.26
C TYR A 43 2.29 3.84 3.86
N LEU A 44 2.97 3.14 2.96
CA LEU A 44 3.20 3.57 1.58
C LEU A 44 2.72 2.51 0.60
N ALA A 45 1.94 2.92 -0.41
CA ALA A 45 1.56 2.06 -1.53
C ALA A 45 2.58 2.21 -2.68
N ILE A 46 3.31 1.14 -2.98
CA ILE A 46 4.31 1.06 -4.04
C ILE A 46 3.82 0.13 -5.17
N ASP A 47 4.20 0.44 -6.40
CA ASP A 47 3.94 -0.41 -7.57
C ASP A 47 5.17 -1.25 -7.84
N GLU A 48 5.02 -2.57 -7.94
CA GLU A 48 6.15 -3.46 -8.25
C GLU A 48 6.84 -3.08 -9.57
N GLY A 49 6.07 -2.61 -10.56
CA GLY A 49 6.57 -2.20 -11.88
C GLY A 49 7.52 -0.99 -11.83
N ASP A 50 7.41 -0.12 -10.81
CA ASP A 50 8.27 1.05 -10.65
C ASP A 50 9.70 0.68 -10.17
N TYR A 51 9.84 -0.46 -9.49
CA TYR A 51 11.09 -0.86 -8.83
C TYR A 51 11.84 -1.97 -9.58
N GLY A 52 11.20 -2.64 -10.54
CA GLY A 52 11.76 -3.74 -11.33
C GLY A 52 11.96 -5.01 -10.49
N ALA A 53 12.85 -4.96 -9.49
CA ALA A 53 13.00 -6.01 -8.49
C ALA A 53 12.99 -5.38 -7.09
N LEU A 54 12.03 -5.80 -6.26
CA LEU A 54 11.97 -5.37 -4.87
C LEU A 54 13.18 -5.90 -4.11
N THR A 55 13.82 -5.01 -3.33
CA THR A 55 14.91 -5.43 -2.44
C THR A 55 14.35 -6.32 -1.32
N PRO A 56 15.13 -7.27 -0.77
CA PRO A 56 14.67 -8.11 0.33
C PRO A 56 14.12 -7.30 1.52
N GLY A 57 14.76 -6.16 1.82
CA GLY A 57 14.30 -5.28 2.89
C GLY A 57 12.99 -4.57 2.60
N MET A 58 12.57 -4.41 1.35
CA MET A 58 11.23 -3.92 1.01
C MET A 58 10.20 -5.03 1.16
N ILE A 59 10.53 -6.24 0.71
CA ILE A 59 9.67 -7.44 0.81
C ILE A 59 9.31 -7.73 2.26
N ASP A 60 10.28 -7.71 3.17
CA ASP A 60 10.06 -7.93 4.61
C ASP A 60 9.14 -6.89 5.27
N ARG A 61 8.99 -5.72 4.66
CA ARG A 61 8.13 -4.62 5.15
C ARG A 61 6.75 -4.60 4.51
N ILE A 62 6.45 -5.51 3.58
CA ILE A 62 5.12 -5.60 2.96
C ILE A 62 4.11 -6.08 4.00
N VAL A 63 3.09 -5.26 4.22
CA VAL A 63 1.96 -5.57 5.11
C VAL A 63 0.68 -5.91 4.35
N TYR A 64 0.62 -5.56 3.06
CA TYR A 64 -0.49 -5.88 2.18
C TYR A 64 -0.04 -5.93 0.72
N THR A 65 -0.67 -6.79 -0.09
CA THR A 65 -0.49 -6.82 -1.55
C THR A 65 -1.86 -6.81 -2.21
N ALA A 66 -2.12 -5.79 -3.02
CA ALA A 66 -3.22 -5.79 -3.97
C ALA A 66 -2.71 -6.46 -5.26
N GLN A 67 -3.39 -7.52 -5.70
CA GLN A 67 -2.99 -8.20 -6.93
C GLN A 67 -3.25 -7.31 -8.15
N GLY A 68 -2.23 -7.16 -8.98
CA GLY A 68 -2.33 -6.50 -10.28
C GLY A 68 -3.36 -7.25 -11.13
N GLY A 69 -4.32 -6.51 -11.64
CA GLY A 69 -5.48 -7.10 -12.26
C GLY A 69 -6.12 -6.11 -13.21
N VAL A 70 -5.49 -5.91 -14.37
CA VAL A 70 -6.28 -5.51 -15.52
C VAL A 70 -7.23 -6.68 -15.79
N LEU A 71 -8.49 -6.53 -15.37
CA LEU A 71 -9.59 -7.33 -15.89
C LEU A 71 -9.66 -7.04 -17.39
N ASP A 72 -8.93 -7.80 -18.19
CA ASP A 72 -9.00 -7.78 -19.65
C ASP A 72 -10.27 -8.53 -20.12
N GLU A 73 -11.41 -8.25 -19.48
CA GLU A 73 -12.72 -8.76 -19.87
C GLU A 73 -13.42 -7.71 -20.73
N TYR A 74 -13.20 -7.80 -22.05
CA TYR A 74 -14.03 -7.20 -23.10
C TYR A 74 -14.83 -8.29 -23.82
#